data_AF-A0A961GB15-F1
#
_entry.id   AF-A0A961GB15-F1
#
_cell.length_a   1.000
_cell.length_b   1.000
_cell.length_c   1.000
_cell.angle_alpha   90.00
_cell.angle_beta   90.00
_cell.angle_gamma   90.00
#
_symmetry.space_group_name_H-M   'P 1'
#
loop_
_entity.id
_entity.type
_entity.pdbx_description
1 polymer ?
#
loop_
_entity_poly.entity_id
_entity_poly.type
_entity_poly.pdbx_seq_one_letter_code
_entity_poly.pdbx_strand_id
1 'polypeptide(L)'
;MELTGTPFVVLTAVLAIVAFAVAVWAMPRLAGSRPRLLARIVALALVNALVVLAGVVYLNASNGWYASWGDLLGTEARQETAAVGDAAQAAAAPTAAAATTTAPPVELPPLPSPGQRKQVYTYTGRASGMTGQIEVILPASYETAQAKDRRYPVVEAFHGFPGTPSGWTSKMQAQQSFDAAIAAGAVGEVILVAPTITATATVDSECVNGPSGTPQIETWIAQDVPRFIREHFRVKPARDSWVAMGYSVGAYCATMMGVHHNDTFGAIVALGGSVRPDFSTGAPWPAGSPLAARYDLLAQIRTQPPPVAMYLQVGKQSPFWPELSAFLAAIRPPTSMTSTVLLDSGHRWDLWQAEMPKVAAWLGSRIPGFKPGTG
;
A
#
# COMPACT_ATOMS: atom_id res chain seq x y z
N MET A 1 8.12 3.31 -29.08
CA MET A 1 9.00 2.60 -28.12
C MET A 1 8.44 2.86 -26.73
N GLU A 2 8.15 1.81 -25.97
CA GLU A 2 7.58 1.92 -24.62
C GLU A 2 8.63 2.42 -23.62
N LEU A 3 8.20 3.20 -22.63
CA LEU A 3 9.07 3.83 -21.62
C LEU A 3 9.68 2.82 -20.63
N THR A 4 9.06 1.65 -20.51
CA THR A 4 9.52 0.52 -19.68
C THR A 4 10.21 -0.57 -20.49
N GLY A 5 10.21 -0.48 -21.82
CA GLY A 5 10.71 -1.54 -22.69
C GLY A 5 12.23 -1.66 -22.68
N THR A 6 12.74 -2.90 -22.64
CA THR A 6 14.18 -3.21 -22.77
C THR A 6 14.84 -2.52 -23.97
N PRO A 7 14.21 -2.39 -25.16
CA PRO A 7 14.82 -1.65 -26.27
C PRO A 7 15.15 -0.19 -25.94
N PHE A 8 14.34 0.49 -25.12
CA PHE A 8 14.58 1.89 -24.75
C PHE A 8 15.73 2.02 -23.75
N VAL A 9 15.80 1.10 -22.78
CA VAL A 9 16.91 0.99 -21.83
C VAL A 9 18.22 0.75 -22.59
N VAL A 10 18.24 -0.23 -23.51
CA VAL A 10 19.43 -0.54 -24.31
C VAL A 10 19.82 0.64 -25.20
N LEU A 11 18.86 1.28 -25.87
CA LEU A 11 19.13 2.42 -26.73
C LEU A 11 19.79 3.56 -25.96
N THR A 12 19.24 3.95 -24.80
CA THR A 12 19.80 5.06 -24.00
C THR A 12 21.18 4.72 -23.44
N ALA A 13 21.41 3.47 -23.02
CA ALA A 13 22.74 3.01 -22.59
C ALA A 13 23.77 3.03 -23.74
N VAL A 14 23.41 2.54 -24.94
CA VAL A 14 24.29 2.57 -26.11
C VAL A 14 24.60 4.01 -26.51
N LEU A 15 23.61 4.91 -26.52
CA LEU A 15 23.83 6.33 -26.82
C LEU A 15 24.80 6.98 -25.83
N ALA A 16 24.70 6.67 -24.55
CA ALA A 16 25.63 7.16 -23.53
C ALA A 16 27.07 6.65 -23.78
N ILE A 17 27.24 5.36 -24.08
CA ILE A 17 28.55 4.75 -24.39
C ILE A 17 29.17 5.35 -25.65
N VAL A 18 28.37 5.48 -26.73
CA VAL A 18 28.83 6.06 -28.00
C VAL A 18 29.21 7.53 -27.81
N ALA A 19 28.38 8.31 -27.10
CA ALA A 19 28.68 9.71 -26.82
C ALA A 19 29.98 9.86 -26.00
N PHE A 20 30.21 8.98 -25.02
CA PHE A 20 31.46 8.95 -24.25
C PHE A 20 32.66 8.64 -25.14
N ALA A 21 32.57 7.59 -25.98
CA ALA A 21 33.65 7.21 -26.89
C ALA A 21 33.98 8.33 -27.90
N VAL A 22 32.94 8.96 -28.46
CA VAL A 22 33.09 10.11 -29.37
C VAL A 22 33.72 11.30 -28.66
N ALA A 23 33.29 11.61 -27.42
CA ALA A 23 33.87 12.69 -26.63
C ALA A 23 35.36 12.43 -26.40
N VAL A 24 35.75 11.26 -25.89
CA VAL A 24 37.15 10.88 -25.66
C VAL A 24 37.98 10.98 -26.95
N TRP A 25 37.46 10.49 -28.08
CA TRP A 25 38.13 10.57 -29.37
C TRP A 25 38.26 12.01 -29.91
N ALA A 26 37.25 12.85 -29.69
CA ALA A 26 37.22 14.24 -30.17
C ALA A 26 38.03 15.20 -29.28
N MET A 27 38.20 14.90 -27.98
CA MET A 27 38.84 15.78 -27.01
C MET A 27 40.21 16.31 -27.44
N PRO A 28 41.15 15.50 -27.98
CA PRO A 28 42.43 15.98 -28.49
C PRO A 28 42.29 17.00 -29.64
N ARG A 29 41.29 16.82 -30.51
CA ARG A 29 41.04 17.67 -31.70
C ARG A 29 40.39 19.00 -31.35
N LEU A 30 39.78 19.10 -30.17
CA LEU A 30 39.08 20.29 -29.70
C LEU A 30 39.98 21.25 -28.87
N ALA A 31 41.30 21.20 -29.04
CA ALA A 31 42.24 22.08 -28.32
C ALA A 31 42.42 23.46 -28.98
N GLY A 32 42.80 24.45 -28.17
CA GLY A 32 43.47 25.67 -28.65
C GLY A 32 42.61 26.88 -29.01
N SER A 33 41.27 26.84 -28.89
CA SER A 33 40.43 28.02 -29.14
C SER A 33 39.14 28.06 -28.30
N ARG A 34 38.61 29.27 -28.04
CA ARG A 34 37.35 29.50 -27.32
C ARG A 34 36.14 28.73 -27.88
N PRO A 35 35.87 28.69 -29.20
CA PRO A 35 34.74 27.90 -29.72
C PRO A 35 34.94 26.38 -29.51
N ARG A 36 36.18 25.89 -29.54
CA ARG A 36 36.46 24.48 -29.26
C ARG A 36 36.36 24.15 -27.78
N LEU A 37 36.67 25.10 -26.89
CA LEU A 37 36.36 24.97 -25.45
C LEU A 37 34.85 24.81 -25.22
N LEU A 38 34.02 25.63 -25.89
CA LEU A 38 32.56 25.48 -25.81
C LEU A 38 32.11 24.11 -26.33
N ALA A 39 32.65 23.63 -27.45
CA ALA A 39 32.35 22.30 -27.98
C ALA A 39 32.70 21.17 -26.98
N ARG A 40 33.80 21.30 -26.23
CA ARG A 40 34.16 20.34 -25.17
C ARG A 40 33.16 20.37 -24.01
N ILE A 41 32.77 21.56 -23.57
CA ILE A 41 31.78 21.73 -22.51
C ILE A 41 30.45 21.09 -22.92
N VAL A 42 29.97 21.36 -24.13
CA VAL A 42 28.74 20.77 -24.67
C VAL A 42 28.85 19.26 -24.78
N ALA A 43 29.97 18.72 -25.27
CA ALA A 43 30.16 17.28 -25.37
C ALA A 43 30.14 16.59 -23.99
N LEU A 44 30.83 17.15 -23.00
CA LEU A 44 30.81 16.63 -21.63
C LEU A 44 29.43 16.75 -20.99
N ALA A 45 28.73 17.87 -21.18
CA ALA A 45 27.38 18.05 -20.69
C ALA A 45 26.41 17.03 -21.30
N LEU A 46 26.52 16.76 -22.62
CA LEU A 46 25.72 15.76 -23.32
C LEU A 46 25.98 14.35 -22.79
N VAL A 47 27.24 13.96 -22.59
CA VAL A 47 27.59 12.66 -22.01
C VAL A 47 26.97 12.51 -20.62
N ASN A 48 27.12 13.51 -19.75
CA ASN A 48 26.52 13.47 -18.41
C ASN A 48 24.99 13.38 -18.48
N ALA A 49 24.35 14.16 -19.35
CA ALA A 49 22.90 14.11 -19.54
C ALA A 49 22.43 12.72 -20.02
N LEU A 50 23.15 12.09 -20.95
CA LEU A 50 22.81 10.75 -21.44
C LEU A 50 23.02 9.66 -20.39
N VAL A 51 24.07 9.76 -19.57
CA VAL A 51 24.30 8.83 -18.45
C VAL A 51 23.18 8.94 -17.41
N VAL A 52 22.81 10.16 -17.03
CA VAL A 52 21.68 10.40 -16.12
C VAL A 52 20.38 9.87 -16.73
N LEU A 53 20.13 10.14 -18.02
CA LEU A 53 18.94 9.65 -18.72
C LEU A 53 18.89 8.12 -18.73
N ALA A 54 20.00 7.44 -19.05
CA ALA A 54 20.07 5.97 -19.04
C ALA A 54 19.77 5.41 -17.63
N GLY A 55 20.31 6.05 -16.58
CA GLY A 55 20.01 5.70 -15.19
C GLY A 55 18.53 5.87 -14.84
N VAL A 56 17.93 7.00 -15.21
CA VAL A 56 16.49 7.28 -14.98
C VAL A 56 15.61 6.29 -15.74
N VAL A 57 15.94 5.99 -17.00
CA VAL A 57 15.18 5.03 -17.83
C VAL A 57 15.29 3.62 -17.27
N TYR A 58 16.47 3.21 -16.81
CA TYR A 58 16.64 1.93 -16.10
C TYR A 58 15.77 1.87 -14.84
N LEU A 59 15.82 2.89 -13.99
CA LEU A 59 15.00 2.94 -12.78
C LEU A 59 13.50 2.94 -13.09
N ASN A 60 13.06 3.67 -14.12
CA ASN A 60 11.66 3.65 -14.57
C ASN A 60 11.25 2.25 -15.02
N ALA A 61 12.09 1.55 -15.79
CA ALA A 61 11.81 0.20 -16.26
C ALA A 61 11.78 -0.82 -15.10
N SER A 62 12.67 -0.69 -14.11
CA SER A 62 12.73 -1.58 -12.95
C SER A 62 11.58 -1.37 -11.97
N ASN A 63 11.11 -0.13 -11.80
CA ASN A 63 10.07 0.20 -10.82
C ASN A 63 8.68 0.39 -11.43
N GLY A 64 8.59 0.49 -12.76
CA GLY A 64 7.34 0.69 -13.48
C GLY A 64 6.62 2.00 -13.15
N TRP A 65 7.33 3.11 -12.92
CA TRP A 65 6.71 4.39 -12.51
C TRP A 65 5.83 5.01 -13.61
N TYR A 66 6.36 5.06 -14.83
CA TYR A 66 5.68 5.58 -16.02
C TYR A 66 5.64 4.52 -17.11
N ALA A 67 4.43 4.10 -17.44
CA ALA A 67 4.20 3.02 -18.41
C ALA A 67 4.26 3.52 -19.86
N SER A 68 3.85 4.76 -20.12
CA SER A 68 3.75 5.32 -21.47
C SER A 68 4.10 6.80 -21.52
N TRP A 69 4.23 7.34 -22.75
CA TRP A 69 4.54 8.77 -22.93
C TRP A 69 3.36 9.64 -22.49
N GLY A 70 2.13 9.18 -22.70
CA GLY A 70 0.95 9.87 -22.18
C GLY A 70 0.97 9.90 -20.65
N ASP A 71 1.29 8.76 -20.05
CA ASP A 71 1.41 8.60 -18.59
C ASP A 71 2.47 9.52 -17.98
N LEU A 72 3.61 9.70 -18.65
CA LEU A 72 4.66 10.65 -18.26
C LEU A 72 4.24 12.11 -18.44
N LEU A 73 3.48 12.41 -19.49
CA LEU A 73 3.05 13.77 -19.84
C LEU A 73 1.74 14.17 -19.15
N GLY A 74 1.15 13.29 -18.33
CA GLY A 74 -0.02 13.58 -17.50
C GLY A 74 -1.37 13.40 -18.21
N THR A 75 -1.47 12.56 -19.24
CA THR A 75 -2.78 12.14 -19.74
C THR A 75 -3.46 11.24 -18.71
N GLU A 76 -4.76 11.45 -18.48
CA GLU A 76 -5.52 10.58 -17.57
C GLU A 76 -5.39 9.11 -17.97
N ALA A 77 -5.11 8.27 -16.97
CA ALA A 77 -5.02 6.83 -17.13
C ALA A 77 -6.36 6.29 -17.64
N ARG A 78 -6.33 5.49 -18.71
CA ARG A 78 -7.51 4.70 -19.06
C ARG A 78 -7.69 3.63 -17.99
N GLN A 79 -8.93 3.44 -17.56
CA GLN A 79 -9.24 2.52 -16.47
C GLN A 79 -10.42 1.61 -16.84
N GLU A 80 -10.33 0.36 -16.43
CA GLU A 80 -11.42 -0.61 -16.45
C GLU A 80 -11.84 -0.88 -15.00
N THR A 81 -13.14 -0.82 -14.72
CA THR A 81 -13.67 -1.18 -13.41
C THR A 81 -14.50 -2.46 -13.47
N ALA A 82 -14.40 -3.26 -12.43
CA ALA A 82 -15.20 -4.47 -12.28
C ALA A 82 -15.70 -4.63 -10.86
N ALA A 83 -16.84 -5.30 -10.69
CA ALA A 83 -17.37 -5.67 -9.39
C ALA A 83 -17.90 -7.10 -9.40
N VAL A 84 -17.65 -7.84 -8.34
CA VAL A 84 -18.06 -9.23 -8.14
C VAL A 84 -18.60 -9.39 -6.72
N GLY A 85 -19.76 -10.01 -6.57
CA GLY A 85 -20.39 -10.26 -5.27
C GLY A 85 -20.92 -9.00 -4.57
N ASP A 86 -21.40 -9.19 -3.34
CA ASP A 86 -21.93 -8.12 -2.49
C ASP A 86 -20.94 -7.80 -1.36
N ALA A 87 -20.43 -6.57 -1.34
CA ALA A 87 -19.45 -6.11 -0.38
C ALA A 87 -19.99 -6.00 1.06
N ALA A 88 -21.25 -5.60 1.22
CA ALA A 88 -21.85 -5.53 2.55
C ALA A 88 -22.04 -6.93 3.14
N GLN A 89 -22.53 -7.87 2.33
CA GLN A 89 -22.71 -9.26 2.73
C GLN A 89 -21.37 -9.93 3.04
N ALA A 90 -20.34 -9.73 2.21
CA ALA A 90 -19.02 -10.32 2.45
C ALA A 90 -18.38 -9.76 3.73
N ALA A 91 -18.47 -8.44 3.97
CA ALA A 91 -17.88 -7.81 5.14
C ALA A 91 -18.61 -8.14 6.46
N ALA A 92 -19.92 -8.35 6.42
CA ALA A 92 -20.72 -8.69 7.60
C ALA A 92 -20.92 -10.20 7.80
N ALA A 93 -20.47 -11.04 6.87
CA ALA A 93 -20.65 -12.48 6.97
C ALA A 93 -19.94 -13.06 8.21
N PRO A 94 -20.58 -14.00 8.92
CA PRO A 94 -20.03 -14.60 10.12
C PRO A 94 -18.79 -15.44 9.80
N THR A 95 -17.82 -15.42 10.71
CA THR A 95 -16.57 -16.19 10.61
C THR A 95 -16.42 -17.10 11.83
N ALA A 96 -15.75 -18.25 11.65
CA ALA A 96 -15.61 -19.26 12.71
C ALA A 96 -14.77 -18.76 13.92
N ALA A 97 -13.95 -17.72 13.74
CA ALA A 97 -13.06 -17.18 14.78
C ALA A 97 -13.59 -15.91 15.48
N ALA A 98 -14.82 -15.46 15.19
CA ALA A 98 -15.44 -14.28 15.80
C ALA A 98 -15.68 -14.37 17.34
N ALA A 99 -15.20 -15.42 18.00
CA ALA A 99 -15.48 -15.73 19.40
C ALA A 99 -14.55 -15.05 20.42
N THR A 100 -13.59 -14.21 20.01
CA THR A 100 -12.61 -13.62 20.95
C THR A 100 -12.44 -12.10 20.84
N THR A 101 -13.53 -11.35 20.72
CA THR A 101 -13.48 -9.93 21.13
C THR A 101 -13.61 -9.85 22.65
N THR A 102 -12.48 -9.70 23.34
CA THR A 102 -12.49 -9.20 24.72
C THR A 102 -13.29 -7.91 24.76
N ALA A 103 -14.21 -7.79 25.72
CA ALA A 103 -14.92 -6.54 25.92
C ALA A 103 -13.87 -5.42 26.11
N PRO A 104 -13.97 -4.31 25.38
CA PRO A 104 -13.03 -3.21 25.52
C PRO A 104 -13.03 -2.72 26.97
N PRO A 105 -11.88 -2.21 27.47
CA PRO A 105 -11.77 -1.73 28.84
C PRO A 105 -12.89 -0.74 29.18
N VAL A 106 -13.37 -0.80 30.42
CA VAL A 106 -14.38 0.14 30.93
C VAL A 106 -13.83 1.57 30.93
N GLU A 107 -12.53 1.70 31.20
CA GLU A 107 -11.79 2.96 31.15
C GLU A 107 -10.55 2.78 30.28
N LEU A 108 -10.37 3.70 29.32
CA LEU A 108 -9.21 3.72 28.43
C LEU A 108 -8.09 4.57 29.05
N PRO A 109 -6.82 4.23 28.80
CA PRO A 109 -5.71 5.08 29.21
C PRO A 109 -5.78 6.46 28.53
N PRO A 110 -5.20 7.51 29.14
CA PRO A 110 -5.15 8.84 28.52
C PRO A 110 -4.36 8.83 27.21
N LEU A 111 -4.73 9.74 26.30
CA LEU A 111 -3.97 9.96 25.08
C LEU A 111 -2.57 10.52 25.40
N PRO A 112 -1.52 10.12 24.67
CA PRO A 112 -0.16 10.62 24.88
C PRO A 112 -0.02 12.10 24.51
N SER A 113 -0.89 12.62 23.63
CA SER A 113 -0.95 14.03 23.27
C SER A 113 -2.41 14.50 23.25
N PRO A 114 -3.02 14.77 24.43
CA PRO A 114 -4.41 15.21 24.53
C PRO A 114 -4.65 16.50 23.73
N GLY A 115 -5.80 16.60 23.06
CA GLY A 115 -6.16 17.72 22.18
C GLY A 115 -5.56 17.65 20.77
N GLN A 116 -4.64 16.72 20.50
CA GLN A 116 -4.11 16.48 19.15
C GLN A 116 -4.86 15.33 18.48
N ARG A 117 -5.07 15.43 17.16
CA ARG A 117 -5.67 14.31 16.42
C ARG A 117 -4.69 13.17 16.19
N LYS A 118 -3.42 13.49 15.94
CA LYS A 118 -2.36 12.50 15.71
C LYS A 118 -1.74 12.09 17.04
N GLN A 119 -1.77 10.80 17.31
CA GLN A 119 -1.14 10.14 18.45
C GLN A 119 -0.05 9.22 17.94
N VAL A 120 1.09 9.16 18.62
CA VAL A 120 2.22 8.30 18.23
C VAL A 120 2.64 7.47 19.43
N TYR A 121 2.74 6.16 19.23
CA TYR A 121 3.13 5.21 20.26
C TYR A 121 4.32 4.38 19.77
N THR A 122 5.20 4.03 20.70
CA THR A 122 6.12 2.90 20.56
C THR A 122 5.55 1.76 21.40
N TYR A 123 5.24 0.64 20.77
CA TYR A 123 4.58 -0.49 21.44
C TYR A 123 5.32 -1.79 21.19
N THR A 124 5.40 -2.63 22.22
CA THR A 124 5.96 -3.99 22.13
C THR A 124 4.82 -5.00 22.17
N GLY A 125 4.64 -5.72 21.06
CA GLY A 125 3.60 -6.71 20.86
C GLY A 125 3.85 -7.96 21.69
N ARG A 126 2.83 -8.41 22.43
CA ARG A 126 2.94 -9.57 23.31
C ARG A 126 3.01 -10.89 22.52
N ALA A 127 2.33 -10.97 21.38
CA ALA A 127 2.29 -12.19 20.57
C ALA A 127 3.46 -12.28 19.58
N SER A 128 3.81 -11.17 18.95
CA SER A 128 4.90 -11.09 17.97
C SER A 128 6.28 -10.89 18.60
N GLY A 129 6.35 -10.33 19.81
CA GLY A 129 7.60 -9.84 20.42
C GLY A 129 8.19 -8.61 19.71
N MET A 130 7.53 -8.09 18.67
CA MET A 130 8.01 -6.95 17.91
C MET A 130 7.83 -5.65 18.67
N THR A 131 8.79 -4.74 18.54
CA THR A 131 8.62 -3.33 18.95
C THR A 131 8.55 -2.46 17.71
N GLY A 132 7.48 -1.66 17.60
CA GLY A 132 7.25 -0.82 16.43
C GLY A 132 6.53 0.47 16.79
N GLN A 133 6.58 1.45 15.87
CA GLN A 133 5.75 2.64 15.99
C GLN A 133 4.33 2.34 15.50
N ILE A 134 3.35 2.94 16.17
CA ILE A 134 1.95 2.96 15.75
C ILE A 134 1.51 4.43 15.75
N GLU A 135 1.24 4.97 14.57
CA GLU A 135 0.60 6.28 14.44
C GLU A 135 -0.92 6.09 14.39
N VAL A 136 -1.66 6.88 15.18
CA VAL A 136 -3.13 6.86 15.20
C VAL A 136 -3.64 8.26 14.91
N ILE A 137 -4.55 8.39 13.95
CA ILE A 137 -5.21 9.65 13.61
C ILE A 137 -6.67 9.53 14.02
N LEU A 138 -7.04 10.34 15.00
CA LEU A 138 -8.38 10.39 15.54
C LEU A 138 -9.28 11.28 14.68
N PRO A 139 -10.59 10.99 14.58
CA PRO A 139 -11.55 11.90 13.98
C PRO A 139 -11.65 13.20 14.80
N ALA A 140 -12.05 14.30 14.16
CA ALA A 140 -12.14 15.60 14.82
C ALA A 140 -13.10 15.59 16.00
N SER A 141 -14.15 14.76 15.96
CA SER A 141 -15.10 14.62 17.07
C SER A 141 -14.55 13.86 18.28
N TYR A 142 -13.40 13.16 18.18
CA TYR A 142 -13.05 12.10 19.13
C TYR A 142 -13.05 12.55 20.59
N GLU A 143 -12.46 13.70 20.90
CA GLU A 143 -12.36 14.25 22.27
C GLU A 143 -13.51 15.23 22.64
N THR A 144 -14.51 15.38 21.76
CA THR A 144 -15.67 16.24 22.05
C THR A 144 -16.57 15.60 23.11
N ALA A 145 -17.18 16.42 23.96
CA ALA A 145 -18.11 15.94 25.00
C ALA A 145 -19.30 15.17 24.39
N GLN A 146 -19.77 15.61 23.21
CA GLN A 146 -20.88 14.98 22.48
C GLN A 146 -20.55 13.58 21.99
N ALA A 147 -19.28 13.29 21.71
CA ALA A 147 -18.84 12.00 21.18
C ALA A 147 -18.14 11.11 22.23
N LYS A 148 -18.29 11.42 23.53
CA LYS A 148 -17.59 10.73 24.62
C LYS A 148 -17.82 9.21 24.65
N ASP A 149 -19.02 8.76 24.27
CA ASP A 149 -19.41 7.35 24.23
C ASP A 149 -19.40 6.76 22.81
N ARG A 150 -19.06 7.58 21.80
CA ARG A 150 -19.07 7.16 20.39
C ARG A 150 -17.88 6.24 20.11
N ARG A 151 -18.18 5.15 19.39
CA ARG A 151 -17.20 4.20 18.87
C ARG A 151 -17.02 4.37 17.36
N TYR A 152 -15.79 4.24 16.89
CA TYR A 152 -15.43 4.51 15.51
C TYR A 152 -14.98 3.22 14.79
N PRO A 153 -15.29 3.07 13.49
CA PRO A 153 -14.61 2.09 12.64
C PRO A 153 -13.12 2.42 12.52
N VAL A 154 -12.33 1.40 12.18
CA VAL A 154 -10.86 1.46 12.11
C VAL A 154 -10.39 1.14 10.70
N VAL A 155 -9.52 1.99 10.17
CA VAL A 155 -8.70 1.69 8.99
C VAL A 155 -7.28 1.42 9.48
N GLU A 156 -6.84 0.18 9.44
CA GLU A 156 -5.43 -0.18 9.68
C GLU A 156 -4.67 -0.13 8.36
N ALA A 157 -3.68 0.75 8.28
CA ALA A 157 -3.13 1.27 7.05
C ALA A 157 -1.63 0.95 6.93
N PHE A 158 -1.27 0.12 5.96
CA PHE A 158 0.07 -0.41 5.76
C PHE A 158 0.83 0.37 4.67
N HIS A 159 2.01 0.88 5.04
CA HIS A 159 2.84 1.63 4.11
C HIS A 159 3.52 0.71 3.08
N GLY A 160 4.12 1.27 2.04
CA GLY A 160 4.97 0.55 1.09
C GLY A 160 6.42 0.47 1.57
N PHE A 161 7.26 -0.26 0.81
CA PHE A 161 8.70 -0.30 1.00
C PHE A 161 9.43 0.49 -0.10
N PRO A 162 10.49 1.26 0.22
CA PRO A 162 10.82 1.74 1.56
C PRO A 162 9.78 2.75 2.07
N GLY A 163 9.49 2.74 3.38
CA GLY A 163 8.49 3.62 3.96
C GLY A 163 8.37 3.54 5.47
N THR A 164 7.51 4.38 6.02
CA THR A 164 7.21 4.50 7.46
C THR A 164 5.72 4.77 7.64
N PRO A 165 5.16 4.59 8.86
CA PRO A 165 3.78 4.96 9.19
C PRO A 165 3.36 6.36 8.72
N SER A 166 4.25 7.34 8.90
CA SER A 166 4.03 8.74 8.49
C SER A 166 3.83 8.93 6.99
N GLY A 167 4.13 7.94 6.15
CA GLY A 167 3.82 7.95 4.71
C GLY A 167 2.33 8.15 4.42
N TRP A 168 1.44 7.66 5.30
CA TRP A 168 0.00 7.84 5.12
C TRP A 168 -0.45 9.30 5.22
N THR A 169 0.19 10.10 6.07
CA THR A 169 -0.10 11.53 6.21
C THR A 169 0.71 12.37 5.21
N SER A 170 2.00 12.10 5.11
CA SER A 170 2.92 12.92 4.31
C SER A 170 2.88 12.66 2.81
N LYS A 171 2.63 11.41 2.39
CA LYS A 171 2.60 11.03 0.96
C LYS A 171 1.19 10.73 0.47
N MET A 172 0.42 9.92 1.20
CA MET A 172 -0.94 9.55 0.75
C MET A 172 -2.01 10.60 1.06
N GLN A 173 -1.70 11.62 1.88
CA GLN A 173 -2.66 12.65 2.30
C GLN A 173 -3.96 12.04 2.85
N ALA A 174 -3.85 10.91 3.56
CA ALA A 174 -5.01 10.13 3.95
C ALA A 174 -5.90 10.86 4.95
N GLN A 175 -5.30 11.60 5.89
CA GLN A 175 -6.07 12.42 6.83
C GLN A 175 -6.93 13.45 6.08
N GLN A 176 -6.34 14.21 5.16
CA GLN A 176 -7.05 15.22 4.37
C GLN A 176 -8.15 14.59 3.52
N SER A 177 -7.86 13.44 2.90
CA SER A 177 -8.82 12.73 2.05
C SER A 177 -10.01 12.21 2.84
N PHE A 178 -9.78 11.58 3.99
CA PHE A 178 -10.86 11.11 4.87
C PHE A 178 -11.63 12.28 5.48
N ASP A 179 -10.97 13.35 5.92
CA ASP A 179 -11.64 14.54 6.45
C ASP A 179 -12.58 15.16 5.41
N ALA A 180 -12.13 15.30 4.16
CA ALA A 180 -12.95 15.80 3.06
C ALA A 180 -14.14 14.87 2.77
N ALA A 181 -13.92 13.55 2.76
CA ALA A 181 -14.99 12.57 2.53
C ALA A 181 -16.01 12.52 3.67
N ILE A 182 -15.55 12.67 4.93
CA ILE A 182 -16.41 12.79 6.11
C ILE A 182 -17.26 14.06 6.02
N ALA A 183 -16.65 15.20 5.70
CA ALA A 183 -17.35 16.47 5.53
C ALA A 183 -18.40 16.42 4.41
N ALA A 184 -18.13 15.65 3.34
CA ALA A 184 -19.06 15.41 2.24
C ALA A 184 -20.14 14.36 2.56
N GLY A 185 -20.11 13.72 3.74
CA GLY A 185 -21.02 12.64 4.10
C GLY A 185 -20.82 11.37 3.27
N ALA A 186 -19.67 11.20 2.62
CA ALA A 186 -19.36 10.04 1.80
C ALA A 186 -18.93 8.82 2.65
N VAL A 187 -18.43 9.05 3.87
CA VAL A 187 -18.02 8.02 4.84
C VAL A 187 -18.24 8.53 6.27
N GLY A 188 -18.50 7.63 7.21
CA GLY A 188 -18.52 7.96 8.63
C GLY A 188 -17.13 8.30 9.17
N GLU A 189 -17.08 8.95 10.34
CA GLU A 189 -15.81 9.23 11.01
C GLU A 189 -15.04 7.96 11.36
N VAL A 190 -13.75 7.92 10.99
CA VAL A 190 -12.88 6.75 11.15
C VAL A 190 -11.69 7.07 12.06
N ILE A 191 -11.12 6.04 12.68
CA ILE A 191 -9.76 6.09 13.25
C ILE A 191 -8.82 5.46 12.22
N LEU A 192 -7.81 6.21 11.77
CA LEU A 192 -6.74 5.69 10.91
C LEU A 192 -5.57 5.24 11.79
N VAL A 193 -5.12 4.00 11.62
CA VAL A 193 -4.02 3.40 12.39
C VAL A 193 -2.93 2.97 11.41
N ALA A 194 -1.73 3.50 11.53
CA ALA A 194 -0.60 3.13 10.68
C ALA A 194 0.53 2.52 11.53
N PRO A 195 0.68 1.19 11.55
CA PRO A 195 1.79 0.53 12.22
C PRO A 195 3.05 0.48 11.34
N THR A 196 4.22 0.36 11.97
CA THR A 196 5.44 -0.07 11.28
C THR A 196 5.24 -1.49 10.75
N ILE A 197 5.58 -1.72 9.48
CA ILE A 197 5.51 -3.04 8.84
C ILE A 197 6.87 -3.57 8.36
N THR A 198 7.95 -2.82 8.61
CA THR A 198 9.31 -3.18 8.19
C THR A 198 10.18 -3.42 9.42
N ALA A 199 10.81 -4.60 9.51
CA ALA A 199 11.71 -4.91 10.61
C ALA A 199 13.06 -4.18 10.50
N THR A 200 13.52 -3.88 9.28
CA THR A 200 14.76 -3.15 9.01
C THR A 200 14.54 -2.14 7.88
N ALA A 201 15.46 -1.19 7.72
CA ALA A 201 15.38 -0.19 6.66
C ALA A 201 15.72 -0.73 5.26
N THR A 202 16.32 -1.92 5.16
CA THR A 202 16.92 -2.42 3.91
C THR A 202 16.35 -3.75 3.44
N VAL A 203 15.66 -4.49 4.30
CA VAL A 203 15.05 -5.78 3.96
C VAL A 203 13.54 -5.65 4.00
N ASP A 204 12.93 -5.90 2.86
CA ASP A 204 11.50 -6.10 2.74
C ASP A 204 11.17 -7.57 3.00
N SER A 205 10.31 -7.79 3.98
CA SER A 205 9.82 -9.12 4.36
C SER A 205 8.35 -9.29 3.98
N GLU A 206 7.75 -8.34 3.26
CA GLU A 206 6.38 -8.45 2.75
C GLU A 206 5.37 -8.75 3.87
N CYS A 207 5.56 -8.14 5.05
CA CYS A 207 4.73 -8.36 6.24
C CYS A 207 4.57 -9.81 6.71
N VAL A 208 5.41 -10.74 6.28
CA VAL A 208 5.27 -12.15 6.66
C VAL A 208 5.91 -12.43 8.02
N ASN A 209 5.50 -13.51 8.67
CA ASN A 209 6.22 -14.08 9.80
C ASN A 209 7.45 -14.85 9.34
N GLY A 210 8.63 -14.51 9.85
CA GLY A 210 9.81 -15.36 9.68
C GLY A 210 9.79 -16.60 10.58
N PRO A 211 10.89 -17.39 10.57
CA PRO A 211 11.10 -18.49 11.51
C PRO A 211 11.10 -18.04 12.97
N SER A 212 10.90 -18.97 13.90
CA SER A 212 10.94 -18.68 15.34
C SER A 212 12.22 -17.92 15.74
N GLY A 213 12.05 -16.84 16.49
CA GLY A 213 13.15 -15.96 16.91
C GLY A 213 13.52 -14.85 15.91
N THR A 214 12.80 -14.75 14.78
CA THR A 214 12.92 -13.66 13.81
C THR A 214 11.67 -12.76 13.86
N PRO A 215 11.65 -11.60 13.16
CA PRO A 215 10.48 -10.73 13.15
C PRO A 215 9.19 -11.43 12.72
N GLN A 216 8.14 -11.27 13.53
CA GLN A 216 6.82 -11.86 13.33
C GLN A 216 5.81 -10.80 12.88
N ILE A 217 5.98 -10.29 11.64
CA ILE A 217 5.25 -9.09 11.18
C ILE A 217 3.76 -9.38 10.95
N GLU A 218 3.41 -10.53 10.37
CA GLU A 218 2.00 -10.92 10.20
C GLU A 218 1.32 -10.95 11.58
N THR A 219 1.96 -11.56 12.59
CA THR A 219 1.41 -11.59 13.96
C THR A 219 1.27 -10.20 14.57
N TRP A 220 2.24 -9.31 14.31
CA TRP A 220 2.23 -7.93 14.80
C TRP A 220 1.01 -7.16 14.27
N ILE A 221 0.80 -7.12 12.96
CA ILE A 221 -0.32 -6.38 12.33
C ILE A 221 -1.67 -7.09 12.43
N ALA A 222 -1.70 -8.42 12.56
CA ALA A 222 -2.95 -9.16 12.67
C ALA A 222 -3.48 -9.26 14.10
N GLN A 223 -2.61 -9.20 15.11
CA GLN A 223 -3.00 -9.46 16.50
C GLN A 223 -2.60 -8.35 17.45
N ASP A 224 -1.33 -7.97 17.48
CA ASP A 224 -0.84 -7.03 18.49
C ASP A 224 -1.35 -5.61 18.26
N VAL A 225 -1.32 -5.11 17.02
CA VAL A 225 -1.84 -3.78 16.68
C VAL A 225 -3.36 -3.72 16.87
N PRO A 226 -4.20 -4.62 16.33
CA PRO A 226 -5.63 -4.62 16.61
C PRO A 226 -5.98 -4.73 18.10
N ARG A 227 -5.24 -5.53 18.87
CA ARG A 227 -5.42 -5.64 20.33
C ARG A 227 -5.10 -4.32 21.01
N PHE A 228 -3.95 -3.73 20.72
CA PHE A 228 -3.55 -2.43 21.24
C PHE A 228 -4.62 -1.36 20.97
N ILE A 229 -5.13 -1.32 19.74
CA ILE A 229 -6.15 -0.33 19.35
C ILE A 229 -7.47 -0.53 20.12
N ARG A 230 -7.93 -1.78 20.31
CA ARG A 230 -9.13 -2.06 21.10
C ARG A 230 -8.99 -1.71 22.58
N GLU A 231 -7.78 -1.79 23.12
CA GLU A 231 -7.47 -1.49 24.53
C GLU A 231 -7.25 0.01 24.80
N HIS A 232 -6.94 0.80 23.77
CA HIS A 232 -6.58 2.22 23.93
C HIS A 232 -7.57 3.21 23.30
N PHE A 233 -8.46 2.74 22.41
CA PHE A 233 -9.37 3.62 21.67
C PHE A 233 -10.82 3.13 21.66
N ARG A 234 -11.75 4.08 21.51
CA ARG A 234 -13.19 3.80 21.34
C ARG A 234 -13.47 3.27 19.94
N VAL A 235 -13.30 1.97 19.75
CA VAL A 235 -13.49 1.32 18.45
C VAL A 235 -14.74 0.42 18.43
N LYS A 236 -15.33 0.27 17.24
CA LYS A 236 -16.40 -0.71 16.99
C LYS A 236 -15.79 -2.12 16.98
N PRO A 237 -16.40 -3.12 17.63
CA PRO A 237 -15.81 -4.45 17.74
C PRO A 237 -16.04 -5.34 16.50
N ALA A 238 -17.08 -5.07 15.71
CA ALA A 238 -17.47 -5.88 14.58
C ALA A 238 -16.47 -5.77 13.42
N ARG A 239 -16.15 -6.90 12.78
CA ARG A 239 -15.19 -6.96 11.65
C ARG A 239 -15.59 -6.08 10.47
N ASP A 240 -16.88 -5.86 10.24
CA ASP A 240 -17.40 -4.95 9.21
C ASP A 240 -17.09 -3.47 9.50
N SER A 241 -16.48 -3.18 10.64
CA SER A 241 -16.00 -1.88 11.07
C SER A 241 -14.46 -1.82 11.13
N TRP A 242 -13.77 -2.82 10.59
CA TRP A 242 -12.32 -2.89 10.49
C TRP A 242 -11.89 -3.17 9.04
N VAL A 243 -11.06 -2.27 8.51
CA VAL A 243 -10.50 -2.36 7.17
C VAL A 243 -8.99 -2.44 7.24
N ALA A 244 -8.40 -3.39 6.53
CA ALA A 244 -6.97 -3.38 6.23
C ALA A 244 -6.75 -2.64 4.91
N MET A 245 -5.95 -1.58 4.92
CA MET A 245 -5.70 -0.73 3.76
C MET A 245 -4.20 -0.68 3.48
N GLY A 246 -3.80 -0.65 2.21
CA GLY A 246 -2.40 -0.67 1.86
C GLY A 246 -2.10 -0.15 0.47
N TYR A 247 -0.86 0.31 0.27
CA TYR A 247 -0.30 0.58 -1.05
C TYR A 247 1.05 -0.13 -1.24
N SER A 248 1.39 -0.51 -2.48
CA SER A 248 2.63 -1.27 -2.79
C SER A 248 2.73 -2.55 -1.92
N VAL A 249 3.85 -2.79 -1.24
CA VAL A 249 4.01 -3.83 -0.21
C VAL A 249 2.85 -3.86 0.78
N GLY A 250 2.43 -2.70 1.28
CA GLY A 250 1.29 -2.60 2.19
C GLY A 250 -0.01 -3.13 1.58
N ALA A 251 -0.19 -3.04 0.25
CA ALA A 251 -1.36 -3.59 -0.45
C ALA A 251 -1.32 -5.13 -0.48
N TYR A 252 -0.14 -5.75 -0.59
CA TYR A 252 0.01 -7.18 -0.34
C TYR A 252 -0.36 -7.52 1.11
N CYS A 253 0.16 -6.76 2.09
CA CYS A 253 -0.15 -6.96 3.51
C CYS A 253 -1.65 -6.85 3.80
N ALA A 254 -2.33 -5.85 3.21
CA ALA A 254 -3.78 -5.67 3.34
C ALA A 254 -4.56 -6.85 2.76
N THR A 255 -4.16 -7.32 1.57
CA THR A 255 -4.76 -8.51 0.96
C THR A 255 -4.56 -9.74 1.84
N MET A 256 -3.35 -9.92 2.40
CA MET A 256 -3.02 -11.02 3.31
C MET A 256 -3.87 -10.98 4.59
N MET A 257 -4.10 -9.79 5.17
CA MET A 257 -5.03 -9.61 6.29
C MET A 257 -6.45 -10.06 5.94
N GLY A 258 -6.94 -9.71 4.75
CA GLY A 258 -8.27 -10.12 4.30
C GLY A 258 -8.38 -11.62 4.02
N VAL A 259 -7.29 -12.29 3.64
CA VAL A 259 -7.30 -13.73 3.39
C VAL A 259 -7.15 -14.51 4.70
N HIS A 260 -6.13 -14.20 5.50
CA HIS A 260 -5.78 -14.96 6.71
C HIS A 260 -6.55 -14.55 7.97
N HIS A 261 -6.85 -13.26 8.12
CA HIS A 261 -7.39 -12.65 9.34
C HIS A 261 -8.75 -12.00 9.08
N ASN A 262 -9.55 -12.67 8.24
CA ASN A 262 -10.89 -12.22 7.89
C ASN A 262 -11.82 -12.18 9.10
N ASP A 263 -11.50 -12.80 10.23
CA ASP A 263 -12.25 -12.64 11.48
C ASP A 263 -12.11 -11.25 12.11
N THR A 264 -10.98 -10.56 11.89
CA THR A 264 -10.77 -9.18 12.32
C THR A 264 -11.16 -8.20 11.23
N PHE A 265 -10.78 -8.44 9.97
CA PHE A 265 -10.97 -7.49 8.88
C PHE A 265 -12.13 -7.90 7.97
N GLY A 266 -13.19 -7.09 7.97
CA GLY A 266 -14.38 -7.24 7.12
C GLY A 266 -14.12 -6.88 5.66
N ALA A 267 -13.25 -5.91 5.46
CA ALA A 267 -12.93 -5.37 4.15
C ALA A 267 -11.45 -5.04 4.04
N ILE A 268 -10.96 -5.02 2.80
CA ILE A 268 -9.58 -4.63 2.48
C ILE A 268 -9.54 -3.64 1.33
N VAL A 269 -8.49 -2.83 1.31
CA VAL A 269 -8.17 -1.90 0.22
C VAL A 269 -6.71 -2.12 -0.16
N ALA A 270 -6.45 -2.50 -1.41
CA ALA A 270 -5.11 -2.78 -1.92
C ALA A 270 -4.83 -1.93 -3.16
N LEU A 271 -3.87 -1.00 -3.06
CA LEU A 271 -3.51 -0.06 -4.12
C LEU A 271 -2.11 -0.38 -4.68
N GLY A 272 -2.05 -0.89 -5.90
CA GLY A 272 -0.80 -1.27 -6.56
C GLY A 272 0.00 -2.36 -5.82
N GLY A 273 -0.67 -3.35 -5.21
CA GLY A 273 0.00 -4.47 -4.54
C GLY A 273 0.20 -5.70 -5.43
N SER A 274 0.93 -6.69 -4.91
CA SER A 274 1.01 -8.05 -5.45
C SER A 274 0.07 -9.00 -4.67
N VAL A 275 0.00 -10.26 -5.11
CA VAL A 275 -0.74 -11.34 -4.39
C VAL A 275 0.18 -12.49 -3.96
N ARG A 276 1.48 -12.30 -4.17
CA ARG A 276 2.57 -13.12 -3.65
C ARG A 276 3.67 -12.19 -3.14
N PRO A 277 4.38 -12.57 -2.08
CA PRO A 277 5.46 -11.74 -1.57
C PRO A 277 6.63 -11.71 -2.55
N ASP A 278 7.20 -10.53 -2.79
CA ASP A 278 8.49 -10.36 -3.47
C ASP A 278 9.64 -10.27 -2.45
N PHE A 279 10.44 -11.33 -2.38
CA PHE A 279 11.61 -11.39 -1.50
C PHE A 279 12.92 -10.99 -2.18
N SER A 280 12.87 -10.20 -3.25
CA SER A 280 14.05 -9.74 -4.01
C SER A 280 15.10 -9.02 -3.15
N THR A 281 14.71 -8.44 -2.00
CA THR A 281 15.61 -7.75 -1.05
C THR A 281 16.05 -8.62 0.14
N GLY A 282 15.53 -9.84 0.28
CA GLY A 282 15.92 -10.80 1.32
C GLY A 282 14.75 -11.64 1.82
N ALA A 283 14.77 -12.95 1.53
CA ALA A 283 13.75 -13.87 2.01
C ALA A 283 13.87 -14.12 3.53
N PRO A 284 12.75 -14.11 4.28
CA PRO A 284 12.76 -14.38 5.72
C PRO A 284 13.00 -15.86 6.04
N TRP A 285 12.89 -16.75 5.06
CA TRP A 285 13.14 -18.19 5.21
C TRP A 285 13.96 -18.75 4.03
N PRO A 286 14.61 -19.92 4.20
CA PRO A 286 15.34 -20.58 3.13
C PRO A 286 14.44 -20.96 1.93
N ALA A 287 15.04 -21.05 0.74
CA ALA A 287 14.37 -21.53 -0.45
C ALA A 287 13.74 -22.92 -0.21
N GLY A 288 12.51 -23.11 -0.68
CA GLY A 288 11.74 -24.35 -0.49
C GLY A 288 11.07 -24.50 0.88
N SER A 289 11.13 -23.49 1.76
CA SER A 289 10.39 -23.49 3.03
C SER A 289 8.89 -23.69 2.79
N PRO A 290 8.22 -24.59 3.54
CA PRO A 290 6.77 -24.76 3.45
C PRO A 290 6.00 -23.51 3.85
N LEU A 291 6.62 -22.58 4.60
CA LEU A 291 6.02 -21.29 4.95
C LEU A 291 5.69 -20.47 3.71
N ALA A 292 6.45 -20.59 2.62
CA ALA A 292 6.18 -19.84 1.39
C ALA A 292 4.78 -20.12 0.83
N ALA A 293 4.30 -21.35 0.92
CA ALA A 293 2.97 -21.75 0.42
C ALA A 293 1.82 -21.07 1.20
N ARG A 294 2.04 -20.73 2.48
CA ARG A 294 1.10 -19.95 3.28
C ARG A 294 0.91 -18.55 2.73
N TYR A 295 1.85 -18.01 1.96
CA TYR A 295 1.81 -16.61 1.52
C TYR A 295 1.50 -16.46 0.02
N ASP A 296 1.16 -17.55 -0.67
CA ASP A 296 0.56 -17.49 -2.00
C ASP A 296 -0.96 -17.25 -1.88
N LEU A 297 -1.37 -15.98 -1.88
CA LEU A 297 -2.78 -15.60 -1.69
C LEU A 297 -3.64 -16.03 -2.88
N LEU A 298 -3.06 -16.12 -4.08
CA LEU A 298 -3.75 -16.65 -5.27
C LEU A 298 -4.09 -18.13 -5.13
N ALA A 299 -3.17 -18.93 -4.58
CA ALA A 299 -3.46 -20.33 -4.29
C ALA A 299 -4.59 -20.46 -3.26
N GLN A 300 -4.58 -19.64 -2.21
CA GLN A 300 -5.60 -19.68 -1.17
C GLN A 300 -6.98 -19.25 -1.65
N ILE A 301 -7.08 -18.14 -2.40
CA ILE A 301 -8.40 -17.66 -2.85
C ILE A 301 -9.07 -18.67 -3.79
N ARG A 302 -8.28 -19.44 -4.55
CA ARG A 302 -8.78 -20.50 -5.44
C ARG A 302 -9.29 -21.71 -4.70
N THR A 303 -8.76 -22.02 -3.52
CA THR A 303 -9.12 -23.23 -2.75
C THR A 303 -10.17 -22.91 -1.69
N GLN A 304 -10.01 -21.81 -0.96
CA GLN A 304 -10.83 -21.43 0.18
C GLN A 304 -11.07 -19.91 0.22
N PRO A 305 -11.95 -19.37 -0.63
CA PRO A 305 -12.28 -17.95 -0.64
C PRO A 305 -12.92 -17.52 0.71
N PRO A 306 -12.35 -16.54 1.44
CA PRO A 306 -12.90 -16.08 2.71
C PRO A 306 -14.02 -15.04 2.50
N PRO A 307 -14.92 -14.86 3.48
CA PRO A 307 -15.95 -13.84 3.43
C PRO A 307 -15.36 -12.45 3.67
N VAL A 308 -14.83 -11.80 2.65
CA VAL A 308 -14.20 -10.47 2.75
C VAL A 308 -14.55 -9.61 1.56
N ALA A 309 -14.70 -8.29 1.77
CA ALA A 309 -14.91 -7.33 0.71
C ALA A 309 -13.60 -6.66 0.29
N MET A 310 -13.25 -6.73 -1.00
CA MET A 310 -11.98 -6.21 -1.50
C MET A 310 -12.19 -4.99 -2.40
N TYR A 311 -11.43 -3.92 -2.17
CA TYR A 311 -11.22 -2.85 -3.14
C TYR A 311 -9.79 -2.96 -3.68
N LEU A 312 -9.62 -3.19 -4.97
CA LEU A 312 -8.33 -3.47 -5.59
C LEU A 312 -8.04 -2.46 -6.71
N GLN A 313 -6.95 -1.70 -6.61
CA GLN A 313 -6.44 -0.92 -7.72
C GLN A 313 -5.12 -1.50 -8.19
N VAL A 314 -4.93 -1.65 -9.50
CA VAL A 314 -3.63 -2.04 -10.06
C VAL A 314 -3.42 -1.54 -11.49
N GLY A 315 -2.17 -1.35 -11.89
CA GLY A 315 -1.78 -1.09 -13.28
C GLY A 315 -1.57 -2.38 -14.07
N LYS A 316 -2.10 -2.44 -15.30
CA LYS A 316 -1.91 -3.54 -16.26
C LYS A 316 -0.47 -3.70 -16.72
N GLN A 317 0.33 -2.64 -16.57
CA GLN A 317 1.75 -2.60 -16.91
C GLN A 317 2.64 -2.93 -15.71
N SER A 318 2.04 -3.27 -14.56
CA SER A 318 2.76 -3.76 -13.40
C SER A 318 3.45 -5.09 -13.71
N PRO A 319 4.68 -5.33 -13.22
CA PRO A 319 5.32 -6.65 -13.32
C PRO A 319 4.51 -7.77 -12.64
N PHE A 320 3.63 -7.41 -11.69
CA PHE A 320 2.76 -8.36 -10.98
C PHE A 320 1.45 -8.66 -11.74
N TRP A 321 1.20 -8.04 -12.91
CA TRP A 321 -0.07 -8.18 -13.63
C TRP A 321 -0.47 -9.64 -13.95
N PRO A 322 0.42 -10.56 -14.36
CA PRO A 322 0.04 -11.94 -14.66
C PRO A 322 -0.62 -12.67 -13.48
N GLU A 323 -0.11 -12.48 -12.27
CA GLU A 323 -0.68 -13.11 -11.07
C GLU A 323 -1.89 -12.38 -10.52
N LEU A 324 -1.89 -11.05 -10.58
CA LEU A 324 -3.03 -10.24 -10.17
C LEU A 324 -4.25 -10.47 -11.07
N SER A 325 -4.09 -10.48 -12.38
CA SER A 325 -5.19 -10.78 -13.31
C SER A 325 -5.79 -12.16 -13.05
N ALA A 326 -4.95 -13.15 -12.72
CA ALA A 326 -5.38 -14.48 -12.31
C ALA A 326 -6.09 -14.49 -10.93
N PHE A 327 -5.71 -13.58 -10.02
CA PHE A 327 -6.38 -13.37 -8.73
C PHE A 327 -7.75 -12.74 -8.90
N LEU A 328 -7.84 -11.64 -9.66
CA LEU A 328 -9.11 -10.97 -9.98
C LEU A 328 -10.11 -11.96 -10.60
N ALA A 329 -9.65 -12.82 -11.51
CA ALA A 329 -10.48 -13.85 -12.15
C ALA A 329 -10.87 -15.00 -11.21
N ALA A 330 -10.13 -15.23 -10.13
CA ALA A 330 -10.40 -16.28 -9.16
C ALA A 330 -11.41 -15.87 -8.07
N ILE A 331 -11.69 -14.57 -7.92
CA ILE A 331 -12.63 -14.05 -6.93
C ILE A 331 -14.03 -14.61 -7.20
N ARG A 332 -14.61 -15.19 -6.15
CA ARG A 332 -15.97 -15.73 -6.12
C ARG A 332 -16.54 -15.66 -4.72
N PRO A 333 -17.88 -15.73 -4.55
CA PRO A 333 -18.49 -15.80 -3.23
C PRO A 333 -17.84 -16.89 -2.35
N PRO A 334 -17.68 -16.66 -1.03
CA PRO A 334 -18.20 -15.51 -0.28
C PRO A 334 -17.34 -14.24 -0.35
N THR A 335 -16.22 -14.26 -1.06
CA THR A 335 -15.42 -13.05 -1.31
C THR A 335 -16.13 -12.14 -2.31
N SER A 336 -16.04 -10.83 -2.09
CA SER A 336 -16.48 -9.82 -3.06
C SER A 336 -15.32 -8.91 -3.44
N MET A 337 -15.43 -8.28 -4.60
CA MET A 337 -14.41 -7.39 -5.14
C MET A 337 -15.05 -6.21 -5.84
N THR A 338 -14.43 -5.04 -5.68
CA THR A 338 -14.50 -3.89 -6.56
C THR A 338 -13.08 -3.62 -7.02
N SER A 339 -12.85 -3.52 -8.33
CA SER A 339 -11.51 -3.29 -8.85
C SER A 339 -11.45 -2.14 -9.85
N THR A 340 -10.29 -1.48 -9.89
CA THR A 340 -9.90 -0.45 -10.85
C THR A 340 -8.57 -0.88 -11.48
N VAL A 341 -8.59 -1.26 -12.76
CA VAL A 341 -7.39 -1.63 -13.53
C VAL A 341 -6.98 -0.46 -14.40
N LEU A 342 -5.83 0.15 -14.13
CA LEU A 342 -5.26 1.19 -14.97
C LEU A 342 -4.53 0.56 -16.16
N LEU A 343 -4.91 0.90 -17.38
CA LEU A 343 -4.45 0.23 -18.60
C LEU A 343 -3.06 0.69 -19.05
N ASP A 344 -2.72 1.94 -18.76
CA ASP A 344 -1.53 2.62 -19.27
C ASP A 344 -0.79 3.44 -18.19
N SER A 345 -0.96 3.07 -16.92
CA SER A 345 -0.28 3.70 -15.79
C SER A 345 0.49 2.73 -14.90
N GLY A 346 1.45 3.30 -14.17
CA GLY A 346 2.47 2.60 -13.41
C GLY A 346 2.25 2.53 -11.89
N HIS A 347 3.36 2.50 -11.16
CA HIS A 347 3.44 2.28 -9.71
C HIS A 347 3.89 3.56 -8.98
N ARG A 348 2.96 4.51 -8.79
CA ARG A 348 3.28 5.84 -8.26
C ARG A 348 2.21 6.39 -7.32
N TRP A 349 2.63 7.32 -6.47
CA TRP A 349 1.83 7.87 -5.38
C TRP A 349 0.59 8.61 -5.82
N ASP A 350 0.70 9.44 -6.86
CA ASP A 350 -0.42 10.24 -7.38
C ASP A 350 -1.58 9.36 -7.87
N LEU A 351 -1.30 8.17 -8.42
CA LEU A 351 -2.34 7.22 -8.79
C LEU A 351 -3.08 6.66 -7.58
N TRP A 352 -2.35 6.30 -6.52
CA TRP A 352 -2.97 5.80 -5.29
C TRP A 352 -3.70 6.90 -4.53
N GLN A 353 -3.17 8.13 -4.53
CA GLN A 353 -3.84 9.31 -3.98
C GLN A 353 -5.16 9.58 -4.70
N ALA A 354 -5.19 9.47 -6.03
CA ALA A 354 -6.40 9.65 -6.82
C ALA A 354 -7.51 8.62 -6.50
N GLU A 355 -7.16 7.47 -5.92
CA GLU A 355 -8.12 6.48 -5.46
C GLU A 355 -8.71 6.80 -4.08
N MET A 356 -8.05 7.61 -3.25
CA MET A 356 -8.49 7.86 -1.85
C MET A 356 -9.93 8.36 -1.74
N PRO A 357 -10.42 9.31 -2.58
CA PRO A 357 -11.82 9.71 -2.56
C PRO A 357 -12.78 8.57 -2.95
N LYS A 358 -12.41 7.75 -3.93
CA LYS A 358 -13.21 6.59 -4.38
C LYS A 358 -13.27 5.52 -3.30
N VAL A 359 -12.14 5.26 -2.63
CA VAL A 359 -12.03 4.34 -1.50
C VAL A 359 -12.91 4.80 -0.35
N ALA A 360 -12.86 6.08 0.03
CA ALA A 360 -13.70 6.61 1.10
C ALA A 360 -15.20 6.46 0.76
N ALA A 361 -15.61 6.81 -0.46
CA ALA A 361 -16.98 6.64 -0.92
C ALA A 361 -17.41 5.16 -0.98
N TRP A 362 -16.51 4.27 -1.40
CA TRP A 362 -16.76 2.82 -1.40
C TRP A 362 -16.96 2.30 0.02
N LEU A 363 -16.09 2.68 0.97
CA LEU A 363 -16.24 2.31 2.37
C LEU A 363 -17.59 2.76 2.93
N GLY A 364 -17.94 4.04 2.77
CA GLY A 364 -19.19 4.57 3.33
C GLY A 364 -20.46 4.09 2.65
N SER A 365 -20.40 3.67 1.38
CA SER A 365 -21.58 3.15 0.66
C SER A 365 -21.73 1.63 0.74
N ARG A 366 -20.63 0.89 0.83
CA ARG A 366 -20.62 -0.57 0.69
C ARG A 366 -20.33 -1.31 1.99
N ILE A 367 -19.61 -0.71 2.93
CA ILE A 367 -19.18 -1.41 4.14
C ILE A 367 -20.02 -0.94 5.34
N PRO A 368 -20.84 -1.81 5.97
CA PRO A 368 -21.81 -1.41 6.98
C PRO A 368 -21.23 -0.60 8.14
N GLY A 369 -20.06 -0.96 8.66
CA GLY A 369 -19.42 -0.28 9.78
C GLY A 369 -18.94 1.15 9.49
N PHE A 370 -18.77 1.49 8.21
CA PHE A 370 -18.24 2.76 7.71
C PHE A 370 -19.31 3.72 7.18
N LYS A 371 -20.58 3.30 7.15
CA LYS A 371 -21.68 4.18 6.75
C LYS A 371 -21.67 5.46 7.58
N PRO A 372 -21.91 6.63 6.98
CA PRO A 372 -22.14 7.87 7.70
C PRO A 372 -23.24 7.65 8.74
N GLY A 373 -23.03 8.13 9.97
CA GLY A 373 -24.10 8.15 10.95
C GLY A 373 -25.23 9.04 10.45
N THR A 374 -26.48 8.64 10.66
CA THR A 374 -27.58 9.62 10.68
C THR A 374 -27.31 10.48 11.91
N GLY A 375 -26.88 11.72 11.69
CA GLY A 375 -26.49 12.65 12.77
C GLY A 375 -27.56 12.85 13.83
#